data_AF-A0A2V1B2Q4-F1
#
_entry.id   AF-A0A2V1B2Q4-F1
#
_cell.length_a   1.000
_cell.length_b   1.000
_cell.length_c   1.000
_cell.angle_alpha   90.00
_cell.angle_beta   90.00
_cell.angle_gamma   90.00
#
_symmetry.space_group_name_H-M   'P 1'
#
loop_
_entity.id
_entity.type
_entity.pdbx_description
1 polymer ?
#
loop_
_entity_poly.entity_id
_entity_poly.type
_entity_poly.pdbx_seq_one_letter_code
_entity_poly.pdbx_strand_id
1 'polypeptide(L)' 'MHNEELVLPNPEKFDSNIWLTKVADLLVLREKYFARFSLGVRQCIGLNLALSELYIGLAEIVHNFTTT' A
#
# COMPACT_ATOMS: atom_id res chain seq x y z
N MET A 1 -0.07 -14.79 0.74
CA MET A 1 -0.93 -13.57 0.74
C MET A 1 -0.10 -12.28 0.56
N HIS A 2 0.62 -11.75 1.55
CA HIS A 2 1.49 -10.57 1.30
C HIS A 2 2.82 -10.92 0.63
N ASN A 3 3.33 -12.12 0.87
CA ASN A 3 4.57 -12.60 0.27
C ASN A 3 4.31 -13.53 -0.92
N GLU A 4 3.15 -13.38 -1.58
CA GLU A 4 2.80 -14.24 -2.70
C GLU A 4 3.55 -13.82 -3.96
N GLU A 5 4.57 -14.60 -4.35
CA GLU A 5 5.46 -14.23 -5.45
C GLU A 5 4.77 -14.14 -6.81
N LEU A 6 3.68 -14.91 -7.01
CA LEU A 6 2.84 -14.85 -8.20
C LEU A 6 2.12 -13.50 -8.37
N VAL A 7 1.88 -12.77 -7.27
CA VAL A 7 1.14 -11.50 -7.25
C VAL A 7 2.09 -10.31 -7.05
N LEU A 8 3.09 -10.51 -6.20
CA LEU A 8 4.09 -9.53 -5.78
C LEU A 8 5.50 -10.14 -6.01
N PRO A 9 6.11 -9.89 -7.19
CA PRO A 9 7.45 -10.40 -7.48
C PRO A 9 8.47 -9.85 -6.49
N ASN A 10 9.36 -10.70 -5.98
CA ASN A 10 10.36 -10.34 -4.96
C ASN A 10 9.74 -9.63 -3.74
N PRO A 11 8.86 -10.30 -2.97
CA PRO A 11 8.06 -9.65 -1.92
C PRO A 11 8.88 -9.05 -0.77
N GLU A 12 10.12 -9.50 -0.58
CA GLU A 12 11.04 -8.97 0.44
C GLU A 12 11.71 -7.64 0.03
N LYS A 13 11.63 -7.29 -1.26
CA LYS A 13 12.20 -6.05 -1.79
C LYS A 13 11.15 -4.95 -1.80
N PHE A 14 11.50 -3.80 -1.24
CA PHE A 14 10.69 -2.60 -1.39
C PHE A 14 10.80 -2.07 -2.83
N ASP A 15 9.68 -2.07 -3.56
CA ASP A 15 9.55 -1.45 -4.89
C ASP A 15 8.32 -0.52 -4.90
N SER A 16 8.57 0.78 -5.01
CA SER A 16 7.51 1.80 -5.07
C SER A 16 6.67 1.72 -6.34
N ASN A 17 7.21 1.14 -7.42
CA ASN A 17 6.53 1.07 -8.72
C ASN A 17 5.55 -0.11 -8.82
N ILE A 18 5.49 -0.98 -7.80
CA ILE A 18 4.67 -2.20 -7.85
C ILE A 18 3.17 -1.91 -7.99
N TRP A 19 2.73 -0.70 -7.63
CA TRP A 19 1.33 -0.27 -7.76
C TRP A 19 1.06 0.54 -9.04
N LEU A 20 2.09 0.85 -9.84
CA LEU A 20 2.00 1.70 -11.04
C LEU A 20 1.84 0.89 -12.34
N THR A 21 1.27 -0.32 -12.27
CA THR A 21 1.10 -1.18 -13.44
C THR A 21 -0.02 -0.70 -14.37
N LYS A 22 0.16 -0.86 -15.68
CA LYS A 22 -0.89 -0.61 -16.69
C LYS A 22 -1.83 -1.80 -16.89
N VAL A 23 -1.50 -2.96 -16.31
CA VAL A 23 -2.29 -4.20 -16.44
C VAL A 23 -3.37 -4.21 -15.35
N ALA A 24 -4.60 -3.89 -15.72
CA ALA A 24 -5.73 -3.75 -14.79
C ALA A 24 -6.01 -5.02 -13.97
N ASP A 25 -6.01 -6.19 -14.61
CA ASP A 25 -6.28 -7.47 -13.94
C ASP A 25 -5.26 -7.79 -12.84
N LEU A 26 -3.99 -7.45 -13.10
CA LEU A 26 -2.91 -7.64 -12.13
C LEU A 26 -3.05 -6.68 -10.95
N LEU A 27 -3.56 -5.46 -11.18
CA LEU A 27 -3.84 -4.50 -10.12
C LEU A 27 -4.98 -4.99 -9.20
N VAL A 28 -6.08 -5.46 -9.78
CA VAL A 28 -7.20 -6.06 -9.03
C VAL A 28 -6.75 -7.29 -8.23
N LEU A 29 -5.88 -8.12 -8.82
CA LEU A 29 -5.32 -9.27 -8.11
C LEU A 29 -4.46 -8.82 -6.93
N ARG A 30 -3.59 -7.81 -7.11
CA ARG A 30 -2.77 -7.25 -6.02
C ARG A 30 -3.61 -6.67 -4.89
N GLU A 31 -4.67 -5.94 -5.20
CA GLU A 31 -5.60 -5.37 -4.22
C GLU A 31 -6.24 -6.46 -3.34
N LYS A 32 -6.65 -7.59 -3.93
CA LYS A 32 -7.20 -8.73 -3.16
C LYS A 32 -6.19 -9.34 -2.19
N TYR A 33 -4.91 -9.34 -2.54
CA TYR A 33 -3.84 -9.86 -1.69
C TYR A 33 -3.32 -8.80 -0.70
N PHE A 34 -3.85 -7.57 -0.77
CA PHE A 34 -3.44 -6.44 0.06
C PHE A 34 -4.38 -6.19 1.24
N ALA A 35 -4.35 -7.07 2.24
CA ALA A 35 -5.19 -6.99 3.45
C ALA A 35 -4.49 -6.39 4.69
N ARG A 36 -3.74 -5.29 4.57
CA ARG A 36 -3.06 -4.65 5.73
C ARG A 36 -4.02 -4.16 6.82
N PHE A 37 -5.25 -3.86 6.43
CA PHE A 37 -6.33 -3.41 7.32
C PHE A 37 -7.49 -4.42 7.36
N SER A 38 -7.20 -5.70 7.11
CA SER A 38 -8.22 -6.74 6.85
C SER A 38 -9.07 -6.42 5.61
N LEU A 39 -10.01 -7.30 5.26
CA LEU A 39 -10.95 -7.12 4.14
C LEU A 39 -12.38 -7.46 4.58
N GLY A 40 -13.37 -6.88 3.90
CA GLY A 40 -14.79 -7.16 4.11
C GLY A 40 -15.34 -6.61 5.42
N VAL A 41 -16.24 -7.35 6.08
CA VAL A 41 -16.96 -6.88 7.29
C VAL A 41 -16.07 -6.71 8.52
N ARG A 42 -14.85 -7.25 8.50
CA ARG A 42 -13.84 -7.11 9.57
C ARG A 42 -12.73 -6.13 9.20
N GLN A 43 -12.92 -5.33 8.15
CA GLN A 43 -11.96 -4.30 7.76
C GLN A 43 -11.88 -3.21 8.84
N CYS A 44 -10.70 -2.61 8.99
CA CYS A 44 -10.48 -1.48 9.89
C CYS A 44 -11.48 -0.35 9.59
N ILE A 45 -12.31 0.01 10.57
CA ILE A 45 -13.25 1.12 10.47
C ILE A 45 -12.55 2.46 10.28
N GLY A 46 -11.32 2.58 10.80
CA GLY A 46 -10.48 3.77 10.71
C GLY A 46 -9.61 3.84 9.46
N LEU A 47 -9.80 2.97 8.45
CA LEU A 47 -8.93 2.93 7.26
C LEU A 47 -8.72 4.31 6.62
N ASN A 48 -9.80 5.06 6.41
CA ASN A 48 -9.74 6.38 5.77
C ASN A 48 -9.00 7.41 6.64
N LEU A 49 -9.17 7.35 7.97
CA LEU A 49 -8.48 8.23 8.90
C LEU A 49 -6.99 7.90 8.94
N ALA A 50 -6.65 6.62 9.09
CA ALA A 50 -5.26 6.16 9.12
C ALA A 50 -4.50 6.51 7.83
N LEU A 51 -5.15 6.38 6.67
CA LEU A 51 -4.57 6.81 5.39
C LEU A 51 -4.37 8.32 5.35
N SER A 52 -5.34 9.11 5.80
CA SER A 52 -5.23 10.58 5.85
C SER A 52 -4.07 11.02 6.74
N GLU A 53 -3.96 10.45 7.94
CA GLU A 53 -2.87 10.73 8.87
C GLU A 53 -1.50 10.34 8.30
N LEU A 54 -1.40 9.20 7.61
CA LEU A 54 -0.17 8.80 6.91
C LEU A 54 0.25 9.82 5.84
N TYR A 55 -0.69 10.28 5.01
CA TYR A 55 -0.39 11.27 3.97
C TYR A 55 0.00 12.62 4.56
N ILE A 56 -0.73 13.11 5.58
CA ILE A 56 -0.42 14.37 6.26
C ILE A 56 0.94 14.28 6.94
N GLY A 57 1.21 13.20 7.67
CA GLY A 57 2.49 13.00 8.34
C GLY A 57 3.66 12.92 7.36
N LEU A 58 3.49 12.22 6.23
CA LEU A 58 4.52 12.15 5.19
C LEU A 58 4.74 13.52 4.53
N ALA A 59 3.66 14.26 4.23
CA ALA A 59 3.76 15.61 3.67
C ALA A 59 4.50 16.56 4.61
N GLU A 60 4.22 16.50 5.92
CA GLU A 60 4.89 17.31 6.94
C GLU A 60 6.37 16.98 7.05
N ILE A 61 6.73 15.69 6.98
CA ILE A 61 8.13 15.26 6.98
C ILE A 61 8.86 15.82 5.75
N VAL A 62 8.27 15.68 4.56
CA VAL A 62 8.89 16.15 3.30
C VAL A 62 8.98 17.67 3.25
N HIS A 63 7.99 18.39 3.78
CA HIS A 63 7.94 19.85 3.75
C HIS A 63 8.93 20.48 4.74
N ASN A 64 9.02 19.94 5.96
CA ASN A 64 9.77 20.59 7.05
C ASN A 64 11.18 20.04 7.24
N PHE A 65 11.49 18.84 6.74
CA PHE A 65 12.80 18.22 6.94
C PHE A 65 13.54 18.11 5.61
N THR A 66 14.76 18.64 5.57
CA THR A 66 15.68 18.37 4.47
C THR A 66 16.18 16.94 4.62
N THR A 67 15.61 16.03 3.83
CA THR A 67 16.13 14.67 3.71
C THR A 67 17.50 14.75 3.03
N THR A 68 18.54 14.33 3.76
CA THR A 68 19.94 14.32 3.32
C THR A 68 20.31 12.97 2.74
#